data_AF-A0A5J4SZW7-F1
#
_entry.id   AF-A0A5J4SZW7-F1
#
_cell.length_a   1.000
_cell.length_b   1.000
_cell.length_c   1.000
_cell.angle_alpha   90.00
_cell.angle_beta   90.00
_cell.angle_gamma   90.00
#
_symmetry.space_group_name_H-M   'P 1'
#
loop_
_entity.id
_entity.type
_entity.pdbx_description
1 polymer ?
#
loop_
_entity_poly.entity_id
_entity_poly.type
_entity_poly.pdbx_seq_one_letter_code
_entity_poly.pdbx_strand_id
1 'polypeptide(L)' 'MIKKRYIEIELIKKKELAEEFKISVRAVYDALNYKTQSGTAKAIRAAALQRGGRVYVPEDFGKTFERAVQRD' A
#
# COMPACT_ATOMS: atom_id res chain seq x y z
N MET A 1 -8.51 10.93 13.58
CA MET A 1 -7.58 9.84 13.19
C MET A 1 -7.19 10.05 11.74
N ILE A 2 -5.92 10.35 11.44
CA ILE A 2 -5.46 10.45 10.06
C ILE A 2 -5.56 9.05 9.46
N LYS A 3 -6.58 8.82 8.62
CA LYS A 3 -6.64 7.60 7.80
C LYS A 3 -5.34 7.62 6.98
N LYS A 4 -4.53 6.56 7.06
CA LYS A 4 -3.29 6.41 6.27
C LYS A 4 -3.57 5.49 5.11
N ARG A 5 -2.88 5.68 3.98
CA ARG A 5 -3.01 4.79 2.81
C ARG A 5 -2.51 3.39 3.16
N TYR A 6 -3.28 2.37 2.85
CA TYR A 6 -2.86 0.97 3.04
C TYR A 6 -3.40 0.06 1.93
N ILE A 7 -2.76 -1.10 1.77
CA ILE A 7 -3.23 -2.17 0.89
C ILE A 7 -3.78 -3.30 1.76
N GLU A 8 -5.05 -3.62 1.56
CA GLU A 8 -5.68 -4.77 2.18
C GLU A 8 -5.56 -5.97 1.25
N ILE A 9 -5.21 -7.12 1.83
CA ILE A 9 -5.15 -8.39 1.14
C ILE A 9 -5.39 -9.50 2.18
N GLU A 10 -5.86 -10.65 1.73
CA GLU A 10 -6.08 -11.82 2.59
C GLU A 10 -4.81 -12.24 3.34
N LEU A 11 -5.00 -12.75 4.55
CA LEU A 11 -3.92 -13.19 5.44
C LEU A 11 -3.05 -14.29 4.81
N ILE A 12 -3.65 -15.20 4.05
CA ILE A 12 -2.95 -16.28 3.34
C ILE A 12 -1.96 -15.66 2.34
N LYS A 13 -2.43 -14.73 1.51
CA LYS A 13 -1.60 -14.03 0.51
C LYS A 13 -0.49 -13.19 1.14
N LYS A 14 -0.70 -12.63 2.35
CA LYS A 14 0.36 -11.96 3.11
C LYS A 14 1.49 -12.91 3.49
N LYS A 15 1.15 -14.14 3.89
CA LYS A 15 2.14 -15.18 4.20
C LYS A 15 2.88 -15.62 2.95
N GLU A 16 2.17 -15.86 1.84
CA GLU A 16 2.80 -16.22 0.56
C GLU A 16 3.79 -15.15 0.09
N LEU A 17 3.43 -13.86 0.22
CA LEU A 17 4.35 -12.75 -0.08
C LEU A 17 5.57 -12.72 0.86
N ALA A 18 5.39 -13.06 2.14
CA ALA A 18 6.49 -13.11 3.09
C ALA A 18 7.48 -14.22 2.71
N GLU A 19 6.98 -15.39 2.31
CA GLU A 19 7.80 -16.53 1.88
C GLU A 19 8.51 -16.27 0.54
N GLU A 20 7.79 -15.72 -0.45
CA GLU A 20 8.36 -15.42 -1.77
C GLU A 20 9.48 -14.38 -1.70
N PHE A 21 9.29 -13.32 -0.93
CA PHE A 21 10.28 -12.27 -0.76
C PHE A 21 11.32 -12.61 0.33
N LYS A 22 11.21 -13.78 1.00
CA LYS A 22 12.05 -14.21 2.13
C LYS A 22 12.17 -13.14 3.23
N ILE A 23 11.06 -12.51 3.58
CA ILE A 23 10.99 -11.48 4.62
C ILE A 23 9.99 -11.84 5.70
N SER A 24 10.02 -11.11 6.80
CA SER A 24 9.02 -11.29 7.85
C SER A 24 7.64 -10.78 7.39
N VAL A 25 6.58 -11.45 7.86
CA VAL A 25 5.19 -11.00 7.67
C VAL A 25 4.98 -9.57 8.17
N ARG A 26 5.74 -9.16 9.19
CA ARG A 26 5.73 -7.79 9.72
C ARG A 26 6.26 -6.77 8.71
N ALA A 27 7.36 -7.09 8.01
CA ALA A 27 7.88 -6.26 6.93
C ALA A 27 6.89 -6.15 5.77
N VAL A 28 6.19 -7.24 5.42
CA VAL A 28 5.07 -7.19 4.47
C VAL A 28 3.99 -6.22 4.97
N TYR A 29 3.62 -6.31 6.25
CA TYR A 29 2.62 -5.44 6.85
C TYR A 29 3.03 -3.96 6.79
N ASP A 30 4.28 -3.63 7.14
CA ASP A 30 4.80 -2.27 7.07
C ASP A 30 4.85 -1.76 5.61
N ALA A 31 5.19 -2.61 4.64
CA ALA A 31 5.16 -2.28 3.22
C ALA A 31 3.72 -2.00 2.72
N LEU A 32 2.75 -2.85 3.08
CA LEU A 32 1.34 -2.68 2.72
C LEU A 32 0.73 -1.42 3.34
N ASN A 33 1.17 -1.02 4.53
CA ASN A 33 0.73 0.21 5.22
C ASN A 33 1.50 1.46 4.78
N TYR A 34 2.29 1.39 3.71
CA TYR A 34 3.11 2.50 3.22
C TYR A 34 4.04 3.13 4.26
N LYS A 35 4.43 2.40 5.31
CA LYS A 35 5.33 2.91 6.34
C LYS A 35 6.77 3.05 5.85
N THR A 36 7.14 2.30 4.81
CA THR A 36 8.46 2.39 4.18
C THR A 36 8.33 2.58 2.66
N GLN A 37 9.31 3.28 2.08
CA GLN A 37 9.36 3.62 0.66
C GLN A 37 10.50 2.90 -0.09
N SER A 38 11.11 1.88 0.53
CA SER A 38 12.18 1.09 -0.11
C SER A 38 11.72 0.40 -1.40
N GLY A 39 12.68 0.11 -2.29
CA GLY A 39 12.43 -0.62 -3.55
C GLY A 39 11.73 -1.96 -3.31
N THR A 40 12.15 -2.71 -2.30
CA THR A 40 11.51 -3.98 -1.89
C THR A 40 10.06 -3.77 -1.47
N ALA A 41 9.76 -2.72 -0.68
CA ALA A 41 8.39 -2.43 -0.29
C ALA A 41 7.51 -2.00 -1.47
N LYS A 42 8.08 -1.36 -2.49
CA LYS A 42 7.37 -1.06 -3.75
C LYS A 42 7.04 -2.36 -4.50
N ALA A 43 7.99 -3.30 -4.58
CA ALA A 43 7.76 -4.62 -5.17
C ALA A 43 6.69 -5.42 -4.43
N ILE A 44 6.73 -5.46 -3.10
CA ILE A 44 5.71 -6.15 -2.28
C ILE A 44 4.31 -5.56 -2.51
N ARG A 45 4.21 -4.22 -2.58
CA ARG A 45 2.94 -3.55 -2.88
C ARG A 45 2.43 -3.91 -4.28
N ALA A 46 3.29 -3.94 -5.29
CA ALA A 46 2.92 -4.34 -6.64
C ALA A 46 2.47 -5.81 -6.70
N ALA A 47 3.17 -6.71 -6.02
CA ALA A 47 2.80 -8.12 -5.93
C ALA A 47 1.47 -8.32 -5.19
N ALA A 48 1.24 -7.57 -4.11
CA ALA A 48 -0.03 -7.58 -3.40
C ALA A 48 -1.21 -7.13 -4.28
N LEU A 49 -1.02 -6.12 -5.13
CA LEU A 49 -2.04 -5.66 -6.07
C LEU A 49 -2.35 -6.70 -7.14
N GLN A 50 -1.32 -7.33 -7.70
CA GLN A 50 -1.51 -8.41 -8.69
C GLN A 50 -2.28 -9.61 -8.12
N ARG A 51 -2.14 -9.89 -6.82
CA ARG A 51 -2.86 -10.97 -6.13
C ARG A 51 -4.26 -10.58 -5.65
N GLY A 52 -4.80 -9.46 -6.12
CA GLY A 52 -6.15 -8.99 -5.79
C GLY A 52 -6.22 -8.15 -4.52
N GLY A 53 -5.10 -7.57 -4.08
CA GLY A 53 -5.09 -6.59 -2.99
C GLY A 53 -5.83 -5.32 -3.39
N ARG A 54 -6.52 -4.70 -2.43
CA ARG A 54 -7.27 -3.44 -2.62
C ARG A 54 -6.53 -2.29 -1.95
N VAL A 55 -6.32 -1.20 -2.68
CA VAL A 55 -5.75 0.02 -2.11
C VAL A 55 -6.86 0.83 -1.46
N TYR A 56 -6.71 1.12 -0.18
CA TYR A 56 -7.52 2.09 0.52
C TYR A 56 -6.74 3.39 0.63
N VAL A 57 -7.25 4.41 -0.03
CA VAL A 57 -6.74 5.78 0.06
C VAL A 57 -7.74 6.59 0.90
N PRO A 58 -7.28 7.32 1.93
CA PRO A 58 -8.13 8.27 2.64
C PRO A 58 -8.71 9.30 1.69
N GLU A 59 -9.99 9.61 1.81
CA GLU A 59 -10.66 10.66 1.00
C GLU A 59 -9.98 12.04 1.11
N ASP A 60 -9.23 12.31 2.18
CA ASP A 60 -8.42 13.54 2.34
C ASP A 60 -7.28 13.69 1.32
N PHE A 61 -6.89 12.63 0.59
CA PHE A 61 -5.92 12.76 -0.51
C PHE A 61 -6.50 13.41 -1.77
N GLY A 62 -7.83 13.52 -1.88
CA GLY A 62 -8.51 14.11 -3.05
C GLY A 62 -8.56 15.64 -3.05
N LYS A 63 -8.48 16.30 -1.89
CA LYS A 63 -8.70 17.76 -1.79
C LYS A 63 -7.54 18.64 -2.23
N THR A 64 -6.39 18.07 -2.60
CA THR A 64 -5.24 18.87 -3.08
C THR A 64 -5.20 19.03 -4.61
N PHE A 65 -5.96 18.25 -5.37
CA PHE A 65 -5.94 18.35 -6.84
C PHE A 65 -6.93 19.37 -7.41
N GLU A 66 -8.04 19.67 -6.74
CA GLU A 66 -9.01 20.67 -7.23
C GLU A 66 -8.53 22.13 -7.12
N ARG A 67 -7.52 22.42 -6.28
CA ARG A 67 -6.99 23.79 -6.14
C ARG A 67 -5.97 24.18 -7.23
N ALA A 68 -5.51 23.24 -8.04
CA ALA A 68 -4.54 23.49 -9.11
C ALA A 68 -5.16 23.75 -10.49
N VAL A 69 -6.47 23.51 -10.66
CA VAL A 69 -7.19 23.64 -11.95
C VAL A 69 -8.09 24.89 -12.00
N GLN A 70 -8.07 25.74 -10.98
CA GLN A 70 -8.96 26.92 -10.87
C GLN A 70 -8.21 28.26 -11.02
N ARG A 71 -7.08 28.24 -11.72
CA ARG A 71 -6.33 29.43 -12.16
C ARG A 71 -5.81 29.21 -13.58
N ASP A 72 -6.74 29.13 -14.54
CA ASP A 72 -6.50 29.54 -15.91
C ASP A 72 -7.73 30.35 -16.36
#